data_AF-A0AA44XXW9-F1
#
_entry.id   AF-A0AA44XXW9-F1
#
_cell.length_a   1.000
_cell.length_b   1.000
_cell.length_c   1.000
_cell.angle_alpha   90.00
_cell.angle_beta   90.00
_cell.angle_gamma   90.00
#
_symmetry.space_group_name_H-M   'P 1'
#
loop_
_entity.id
_entity.type
_entity.pdbx_description
1 polymer ?
#
loop_
_entity_poly.entity_id
_entity_poly.type
_entity_poly.pdbx_seq_one_letter_code
_entity_poly.pdbx_strand_id
1 'polypeptide(L)'
;MLPSLDDRFVEGRRTKPRIVVFEVRDTKRVDGRVIARIMVERDEQIEWADDGSIWKARISLSYRLLGTEVFAYSGQGEFEGCYSGRDNRVSLTTGSSVWEHGFVTLDLPRLNGQRIGSYLMNEIVCWAQRWSEADVNDG
;
A
#
# COMPACT_ATOMS: atom_id res chain seq x y z
N MET A 1 19.40 14.83 6.58
CA MET A 1 18.06 14.21 6.71
C MET A 1 18.07 12.88 5.97
N LEU A 2 17.21 11.93 6.35
CA LEU A 2 17.06 10.66 5.64
C LEU A 2 16.28 10.94 4.34
N PRO A 3 16.83 10.62 3.14
CA PRO A 3 16.21 10.97 1.84
C PRO A 3 14.80 10.39 1.60
N SER A 4 14.38 9.43 2.42
CA SER A 4 13.06 8.78 2.37
C SER A 4 11.99 9.50 3.19
N LEU A 5 12.37 10.44 4.06
CA LEU A 5 11.49 11.24 4.91
C LEU A 5 11.21 12.64 4.33
N ASP A 6 11.92 13.04 3.28
CA ASP A 6 11.69 14.32 2.62
C ASP A 6 10.38 14.29 1.85
N ASP A 7 9.59 15.35 1.97
CA ASP A 7 8.37 15.54 1.19
C ASP A 7 8.72 15.62 -0.30
N ARG A 8 8.36 14.59 -1.06
CA ARG A 8 8.46 14.65 -2.52
C ARG A 8 7.17 15.23 -3.07
N PHE A 9 7.27 16.15 -4.01
CA PHE A 9 6.11 16.65 -4.74
C PHE A 9 6.08 15.97 -6.10
N VAL A 10 5.00 15.23 -6.38
CA VAL A 10 4.72 14.68 -7.71
C VAL A 10 3.42 15.35 -8.17
N GLU A 11 3.47 16.03 -9.32
CA GLU A 11 2.33 16.75 -9.91
C GLU A 11 1.65 17.75 -8.94
N GLY A 12 2.45 18.50 -8.17
CA GLY A 12 1.94 19.49 -7.21
C GLY A 12 1.27 18.89 -5.96
N ARG A 13 1.24 17.56 -5.82
CA ARG A 13 0.77 16.89 -4.60
C ARG A 13 1.95 16.46 -3.74
N ARG A 14 1.87 16.76 -2.44
CA ARG A 14 2.78 16.21 -1.43
C ARG A 14 2.59 14.70 -1.39
N THR A 15 3.61 13.97 -1.79
CA THR A 15 3.63 12.50 -1.68
C THR A 15 3.94 12.09 -0.25
N LYS A 16 3.37 10.97 0.17
CA LYS A 16 3.65 10.39 1.48
C LYS A 16 5.13 9.95 1.53
N PRO A 17 5.76 9.95 2.71
CA PRO A 17 7.10 9.40 2.88
C PRO A 17 7.18 7.98 2.32
N ARG A 18 8.31 7.65 1.68
CA ARG A 18 8.51 6.33 1.09
C ARG A 18 8.47 5.22 2.14
N ILE A 19 9.03 5.49 3.31
CA ILE A 19 9.11 4.51 4.41
C ILE A 19 8.47 5.11 5.65
N VAL A 20 7.55 4.37 6.26
CA VAL A 20 6.88 4.74 7.52
C VAL A 20 6.91 3.58 8.50
N VAL A 21 6.89 3.89 9.79
CA VAL A 21 6.74 2.89 10.86
C VAL A 21 5.42 3.16 11.59
N PHE A 22 4.54 2.17 11.58
CA PHE A 22 3.27 2.20 12.29
C PHE A 22 3.40 1.53 13.65
N GLU A 23 2.92 2.22 14.67
CA GLU A 23 2.65 1.61 15.97
C GLU A 23 1.23 1.05 15.98
N VAL A 24 1.11 -0.26 16.17
CA VAL A 24 -0.18 -0.94 16.25
C VAL A 24 -0.61 -0.97 17.71
N ARG A 25 -1.80 -0.47 17.98
CA ARG A 25 -2.44 -0.53 19.30
C ARG A 25 -3.63 -1.48 19.25
N ASP A 26 -3.92 -2.11 20.39
CA ASP A 26 -5.08 -2.98 20.49
C ASP A 26 -6.38 -2.18 20.34
N THR A 27 -7.09 -2.40 19.23
CA THR A 27 -8.37 -1.75 18.92
C THR A 27 -9.44 -1.95 19.98
N LYS A 28 -9.32 -2.96 20.84
CA LYS A 28 -10.25 -3.23 21.95
C LYS A 28 -9.91 -2.47 23.23
N ARG A 29 -8.78 -1.75 23.30
CA ARG A 29 -8.31 -1.02 24.49
C ARG A 29 -7.94 0.41 24.11
N VAL A 30 -8.75 1.38 24.54
CA VAL A 30 -8.62 2.80 24.16
C VAL A 30 -7.29 3.42 24.63
N ASP A 31 -6.75 2.98 25.77
CA ASP A 31 -5.41 3.34 26.29
C ASP A 31 -4.39 2.21 26.10
N GLY A 32 -4.62 1.33 25.13
CA GLY A 32 -3.81 0.15 24.89
C GLY A 32 -2.36 0.48 24.55
N ARG A 33 -1.43 -0.20 25.23
CA ARG A 33 -0.01 -0.24 24.88
C ARG A 33 0.21 -0.63 23.41
N VAL A 34 1.32 -0.19 22.84
CA VAL A 34 1.74 -0.58 21.49
C VAL A 34 2.03 -2.08 21.49
N ILE A 35 1.27 -2.85 20.73
CA ILE A 35 1.38 -4.32 20.69
C ILE A 35 2.33 -4.81 19.59
N ALA A 36 2.57 -3.98 18.57
CA ALA A 36 3.49 -4.26 17.48
C ALA A 36 3.97 -2.99 16.78
N ARG A 37 5.11 -3.09 16.08
CA ARG A 37 5.56 -2.07 15.13
C ARG A 37 5.73 -2.67 13.75
N ILE A 38 5.19 -2.01 12.72
CA ILE A 38 5.23 -2.46 11.34
C ILE A 38 5.91 -1.39 10.51
N MET A 39 6.95 -1.75 9.78
CA MET A 39 7.52 -0.90 8.75
C MET A 39 6.77 -1.12 7.44
N VAL A 40 6.46 -0.05 6.74
CA VAL A 40 5.82 -0.08 5.43
C VAL A 40 6.62 0.79 4.49
N GLU A 41 6.99 0.22 3.35
CA GLU A 41 7.60 0.90 2.22
C GLU A 41 6.58 1.03 1.09
N ARG A 42 6.49 2.23 0.52
CA ARG A 42 5.63 2.56 -0.62
C ARG A 42 6.48 2.83 -1.84
N ASP A 43 6.29 2.05 -2.89
CA ASP A 43 6.88 2.29 -4.21
C ASP A 43 5.77 2.57 -5.22
N GLU A 44 5.87 3.71 -5.92
CA GLU A 44 4.95 4.09 -6.99
C GLU A 44 5.74 4.31 -8.28
N GLN A 45 5.28 3.71 -9.37
CA GLN A 45 5.91 3.80 -10.69
C GLN A 45 4.86 4.25 -11.71
N ILE A 46 5.22 5.18 -12.58
CA ILE A 46 4.36 5.69 -13.66
C ILE A 46 5.15 5.64 -14.96
N GLU A 47 4.57 5.00 -15.95
CA GLU A 47 5.05 4.97 -17.33
C GLU A 47 4.15 5.89 -18.17
N TRP A 48 4.79 6.77 -18.92
CA TRP A 48 4.14 7.76 -19.77
C TRP A 48 4.21 7.31 -21.23
N ALA A 49 3.15 7.56 -21.99
CA ALA A 49 3.15 7.42 -23.44
C ALA A 49 3.78 8.67 -24.10
N ASP A 50 4.09 8.57 -25.39
CA ASP A 50 4.71 9.65 -26.17
C ASP A 50 3.85 10.93 -26.24
N ASP A 51 2.53 10.79 -26.09
CA ASP A 51 1.57 11.90 -26.08
C ASP A 51 1.42 12.57 -24.70
N GLY A 52 2.17 12.10 -23.70
CA GLY A 52 2.11 12.60 -22.33
C GLY A 52 0.95 12.05 -21.50
N SER A 53 0.15 11.11 -22.03
CA SER A 53 -0.83 10.36 -21.25
C SER A 53 -0.14 9.28 -20.41
N ILE A 54 -0.79 8.82 -19.34
CA ILE A 54 -0.28 7.72 -18.51
C ILE A 54 -0.55 6.41 -19.27
N TRP A 55 0.51 5.70 -19.62
CA TRP A 55 0.41 4.37 -20.22
C TRP A 55 0.12 3.31 -19.17
N LYS A 56 0.90 3.30 -18.09
CA LYS A 56 0.79 2.34 -16.99
C LYS A 56 1.16 3.02 -15.68
N ALA A 57 0.50 2.63 -14.60
CA ALA A 57 0.98 2.97 -13.26
C ALA A 57 0.92 1.75 -12.34
N ARG A 58 1.83 1.68 -11.38
CA ARG A 58 1.89 0.63 -10.36
C ARG A 58 2.13 1.24 -8.99
N ILE A 59 1.55 0.62 -7.97
CA ILE A 59 1.89 0.82 -6.58
C ILE A 59 2.22 -0.52 -5.93
N SER A 60 3.23 -0.53 -5.06
CA SER A 60 3.51 -1.62 -4.14
C SER A 60 3.72 -1.08 -2.73
N LEU A 61 3.05 -1.70 -1.76
CA LEU A 61 3.18 -1.44 -0.33
C LEU A 61 3.79 -2.68 0.33
N SER A 62 5.11 -2.73 0.43
CA SER A 62 5.81 -3.82 1.12
C SER A 62 5.80 -3.56 2.61
N TYR A 63 5.38 -4.53 3.42
CA TYR A 63 5.38 -4.41 4.88
C TYR A 63 6.30 -5.43 5.53
N ARG A 64 6.84 -5.07 6.69
CA ARG A 64 7.61 -5.96 7.55
C ARG A 64 7.32 -5.68 9.02
N LEU A 65 7.02 -6.74 9.77
CA LEU A 65 6.90 -6.69 11.23
C LEU A 65 8.29 -6.47 11.84
N LEU A 66 8.45 -5.38 12.59
CA LEU A 66 9.72 -5.04 13.26
C LEU A 66 9.83 -5.69 14.66
N GLY A 67 8.70 -6.01 15.28
CA GLY A 67 8.67 -6.71 16.56
C GLY A 67 7.29 -6.69 17.21
N THR A 68 7.09 -7.62 18.15
CA THR A 68 5.93 -7.65 19.05
C THR A 68 6.42 -7.68 20.50
N GLU A 69 5.65 -7.14 21.45
CA GLU A 69 6.08 -7.09 22.86
C GLU A 69 6.27 -8.47 23.51
N VAL A 70 5.63 -9.52 22.98
CA VAL A 70 5.49 -10.79 23.70
C VAL A 70 6.26 -11.94 23.03
N PHE A 71 6.52 -11.88 21.72
CA PHE A 71 7.21 -12.95 20.98
C PHE A 71 7.95 -12.44 19.74
N ALA A 72 9.02 -13.15 19.34
CA ALA A 72 9.71 -12.93 18.07
C ALA A 72 8.90 -13.52 16.92
N TYR A 73 7.90 -12.77 16.44
CA TYR A 73 7.25 -13.07 15.17
C TYR A 73 7.92 -12.28 14.05
N SER A 74 8.10 -12.95 12.92
CA SER A 74 8.38 -12.29 11.64
C SER A 74 7.13 -12.41 10.78
N GLY A 75 6.89 -11.39 9.98
CA GLY A 75 5.76 -11.33 9.06
C GLY A 75 6.07 -10.26 8.04
N GLN A 76 5.91 -10.58 6.78
CA GLN A 76 6.14 -9.66 5.68
C GLN A 76 5.20 -10.01 4.53
N GLY A 77 5.04 -9.08 3.61
CA GLY A 77 4.21 -9.25 2.43
C GLY A 77 4.06 -7.93 1.70
N GLU A 78 3.18 -7.92 0.74
CA GLU A 78 2.95 -6.77 -0.12
C GLU A 78 1.48 -6.61 -0.48
N PHE A 79 1.09 -5.36 -0.70
CA PHE A 79 -0.17 -5.00 -1.32
C PHE A 79 0.16 -4.28 -2.60
N GLU A 80 -0.46 -4.68 -3.70
CA GLU A 80 -0.14 -4.14 -5.01
C GLU A 80 -1.38 -3.66 -5.73
N GLY A 81 -1.18 -2.66 -6.59
CA GLY A 81 -2.19 -2.22 -7.53
C GLY A 81 -1.54 -1.77 -8.83
N CYS A 82 -2.28 -1.84 -9.92
CA CYS A 82 -1.85 -1.35 -11.21
C CYS A 82 -2.98 -0.68 -11.98
N TYR A 83 -2.63 0.25 -12.84
CA TYR A 83 -3.52 0.96 -13.76
C TYR A 83 -3.02 0.77 -15.19
N SER A 84 -3.94 0.53 -16.12
CA SER A 84 -3.72 0.49 -17.56
C SER A 84 -4.43 1.68 -18.18
N GLY A 85 -3.66 2.61 -18.77
CA GLY A 85 -4.21 3.74 -19.52
C GLY A 85 -4.90 3.28 -20.81
N ARG A 86 -4.36 2.23 -21.45
CA ARG A 86 -4.93 1.63 -22.66
C ARG A 86 -6.34 1.09 -22.44
N ASP A 87 -6.54 0.38 -21.33
CA ASP A 87 -7.81 -0.28 -21.02
C ASP A 87 -8.71 0.59 -20.12
N ASN A 88 -8.22 1.75 -19.70
CA ASN A 88 -8.80 2.61 -18.66
C ASN A 88 -9.32 1.78 -17.47
N ARG A 89 -8.45 0.93 -16.91
CA ARG A 89 -8.79 -0.03 -15.86
C ARG A 89 -7.76 0.00 -14.74
N VAL A 90 -8.20 -0.25 -13.52
CA VAL A 90 -7.36 -0.38 -12.34
C VAL A 90 -7.58 -1.74 -11.67
N SER A 91 -6.50 -2.36 -11.21
CA SER A 91 -6.56 -3.50 -10.27
C SER A 91 -6.03 -3.08 -8.92
N LEU A 92 -6.68 -3.57 -7.87
CA LEU A 92 -6.34 -3.25 -6.48
C LEU A 92 -5.58 -4.37 -5.76
N THR A 93 -5.32 -5.49 -6.46
CA THR A 93 -4.78 -6.72 -5.85
C THR A 93 -3.60 -7.31 -6.62
N THR A 94 -3.21 -6.74 -7.76
CA THR A 94 -2.02 -7.15 -8.53
C THR A 94 -1.29 -5.93 -9.10
N GLY A 95 0.05 -5.99 -9.09
CA GLY A 95 0.92 -4.98 -9.71
C GLY A 95 1.30 -5.27 -11.17
N SER A 96 0.92 -6.44 -11.71
CA SER A 96 1.42 -6.92 -13.01
C SER A 96 0.51 -6.54 -14.18
N SER A 97 -0.78 -6.90 -14.11
CA SER A 97 -1.76 -6.72 -15.18
C SER A 97 -3.17 -6.51 -14.62
N VAL A 98 -3.94 -5.61 -15.24
CA VAL A 98 -5.34 -5.31 -14.86
C VAL A 98 -6.32 -6.44 -15.19
N TRP A 99 -5.88 -7.46 -15.91
CA TRP A 99 -6.69 -8.62 -16.31
C TRP A 99 -6.42 -9.87 -15.46
N GLU A 100 -5.42 -9.81 -14.58
CA GLU A 100 -5.11 -10.92 -13.68
C GLU A 100 -6.01 -10.87 -12.44
N HIS A 101 -6.37 -12.05 -11.95
CA HIS A 101 -7.00 -12.21 -10.65
C HIS A 101 -5.92 -12.17 -9.57
N GLY A 102 -5.87 -11.09 -8.81
CA GLY A 102 -4.97 -10.93 -7.68
C GLY A 102 -5.60 -11.43 -6.38
N PHE A 103 -4.77 -11.80 -5.41
CA PHE A 103 -5.21 -12.06 -4.05
C PHE A 103 -4.28 -11.37 -3.07
N VAL A 104 -4.83 -10.93 -1.95
CA VAL A 104 -4.07 -10.24 -0.90
C VAL A 104 -3.98 -11.16 0.31
N THR A 105 -2.77 -11.32 0.83
CA THR A 105 -2.55 -12.02 2.10
C THR A 105 -1.91 -11.08 3.10
N LEU A 106 -2.25 -11.29 4.38
CA LEU A 106 -1.64 -10.56 5.48
C LEU A 106 -1.09 -11.58 6.48
N ASP A 107 0.17 -11.92 6.30
CA ASP A 107 0.90 -12.77 7.24
C ASP A 107 1.42 -11.95 8.43
N LEU A 108 0.52 -11.69 9.38
CA LEU A 108 0.82 -11.04 10.64
C LEU A 108 0.17 -11.83 11.80
N PRO A 109 0.79 -12.94 12.23
CA PRO A 109 0.25 -13.81 13.25
C PRO A 109 -0.12 -13.04 14.51
N ARG A 110 -1.32 -13.30 15.06
CA ARG A 110 -1.86 -12.68 16.28
C ARG A 110 -2.16 -11.17 16.19
N LEU A 111 -2.02 -10.54 15.03
CA LEU A 111 -2.42 -9.15 14.78
C LEU A 111 -3.74 -9.05 13.97
N ASN A 112 -4.43 -10.17 13.78
CA ASN A 112 -5.74 -10.22 13.17
C ASN A 112 -6.74 -9.32 13.90
N GLY A 113 -7.56 -8.61 13.13
CA GLY A 113 -8.57 -7.69 13.69
C GLY A 113 -8.03 -6.32 14.10
N GLN A 114 -6.72 -6.04 13.96
CA GLN A 114 -6.12 -4.74 14.29
C GLN A 114 -6.13 -3.74 13.13
N ARG A 115 -7.02 -3.94 12.14
CA ARG A 115 -7.25 -3.06 10.98
C ARG A 115 -6.04 -2.75 10.09
N ILE A 116 -4.93 -3.48 10.25
CA ILE A 116 -3.70 -3.29 9.46
C ILE A 116 -3.97 -3.54 7.97
N GLY A 117 -4.60 -4.67 7.63
CA GLY A 117 -4.95 -4.99 6.24
C GLY A 117 -5.90 -3.97 5.63
N SER A 118 -6.92 -3.52 6.38
CA SER A 118 -7.85 -2.48 5.93
C SER A 118 -7.14 -1.16 5.67
N TYR A 119 -6.17 -0.78 6.51
CA TYR A 119 -5.39 0.43 6.31
C TYR A 119 -4.52 0.33 5.04
N LEU A 120 -3.77 -0.76 4.88
CA LEU A 120 -2.92 -0.97 3.70
C LEU A 120 -3.74 -1.02 2.41
N MET A 121 -4.89 -1.70 2.45
CA MET A 121 -5.81 -1.75 1.32
C MET A 121 -6.38 -0.35 1.00
N ASN A 122 -6.74 0.42 2.02
CA ASN A 122 -7.22 1.79 1.82
C ASN A 122 -6.17 2.69 1.17
N GLU A 123 -4.88 2.46 1.43
CA GLU A 123 -3.79 3.18 0.74
C GLU A 123 -3.73 2.85 -0.76
N ILE A 124 -4.01 1.61 -1.16
CA ILE A 124 -4.14 1.21 -2.57
C ILE A 124 -5.38 1.86 -3.19
N VAL A 125 -6.51 1.85 -2.49
CA VAL A 125 -7.76 2.49 -2.95
C VAL A 125 -7.57 4.00 -3.13
N CYS A 126 -6.97 4.70 -2.17
CA CYS A 126 -6.68 6.13 -2.29
C CYS A 126 -5.71 6.45 -3.43
N TRP A 127 -4.80 5.53 -3.75
CA TRP A 127 -3.94 5.65 -4.94
C TRP A 127 -4.76 5.48 -6.23
N ALA A 128 -5.61 4.46 -6.30
CA ALA A 128 -6.47 4.18 -7.45
C ALA A 128 -7.47 5.31 -7.76
N GLN A 129 -7.93 6.05 -6.74
CA GLN A 129 -8.82 7.20 -6.88
C GLN A 129 -8.26 8.33 -7.76
N ARG A 130 -6.97 8.31 -8.11
CA ARG A 130 -6.41 9.22 -9.13
C ARG A 130 -7.05 9.00 -10.51
N TRP A 131 -7.58 7.80 -10.78
CA TRP A 131 -8.30 7.43 -12.00
C TRP A 131 -9.73 7.02 -11.64
N SER A 132 -10.51 7.94 -11.08
CA SER A 132 -11.87 7.67 -10.60
C SER A 132 -12.86 7.23 -11.69
N GLU A 133 -12.53 7.47 -12.96
CA GLU A 133 -13.34 7.09 -14.12
C GLU A 133 -12.92 5.74 -14.72
N ALA A 134 -11.91 5.07 -14.17
CA ALA A 134 -11.44 3.77 -14.64
C ALA A 134 -12.30 2.62 -14.10
N ASP A 135 -12.45 1.58 -14.91
CA ASP A 135 -13.08 0.33 -14.46
C ASP A 135 -12.23 -0.33 -13.36
N VAL A 136 -12.87 -0.91 -12.35
CA VAL A 136 -12.17 -1.59 -11.25
C VAL A 136 -12.22 -3.11 -11.45
N ASN A 137 -11.06 -3.75 -11.40
CA ASN A 137 -10.93 -5.19 -11.20
C ASN A 137 -10.51 -5.44 -9.75
N ASP A 138 -11.43 -5.97 -8.94
CA ASP A 138 -11.22 -6.24 -7.51
C ASP A 138 -10.79 -7.68 -7.19
N GLY A 139 -10.71 -8.55 -8.22
CA GLY A 139 -10.24 -9.93 -8.08
C GLY A 139 -11.21 -10.97 -8.61
#